data_AF-A0A928E0P4-F1
#
_entry.id   AF-A0A928E0P4-F1
#
_cell.length_a   1.000
_cell.length_b   1.000
_cell.length_c   1.000
_cell.angle_alpha   90.00
_cell.angle_beta   90.00
_cell.angle_gamma   90.00
#
_symmetry.space_group_name_H-M   'P 1'
#
loop_
_entity.id
_entity.type
_entity.pdbx_description
1 polymer ?
#
loop_
_entity_poly.entity_id
_entity_poly.type
_entity_poly.pdbx_seq_one_letter_code
_entity_poly.pdbx_strand_id
1 'polypeptide(L)'
;MTFIPSPTLRTLSLSDAAPDSFLFAVFGKETFLKHSSQGREVFPELGELRDFLSRFSDISLLYLGELDGRSCVGVHFDFAPSLPDGFFPVQSRHVLATFPPDFSAALCRGRILLSWRKNHRFCGKCGSQTAVSSKEPALQCLTCGNLYFPQISPAVIVLVTRGHEVLLAHNRQFTDGMFGLVAGFVEAGECLEDAVRRELREETGVEIKDLKYRKSQSWPFPNSL
;
A
#
# COMPACT_ATOMS: atom_id res chain seq x y z
N MET A 1 13.66 13.92 -5.93
CA MET A 1 12.36 13.35 -6.27
C MET A 1 11.44 13.63 -5.10
N THR A 2 10.18 13.96 -5.33
CA THR A 2 9.20 14.10 -4.22
C THR A 2 7.83 13.65 -4.68
N PHE A 3 7.31 12.60 -4.04
CA PHE A 3 5.92 12.19 -4.24
C PHE A 3 4.96 13.11 -3.49
N ILE A 4 4.02 13.70 -4.20
CA ILE A 4 2.97 14.56 -3.64
C ILE A 4 1.63 13.81 -3.77
N PRO A 5 1.05 13.28 -2.68
CA PRO A 5 -0.18 12.52 -2.75
C PRO A 5 -1.37 13.42 -3.12
N SER A 6 -2.27 12.90 -3.95
CA SER A 6 -3.54 13.58 -4.27
C SER A 6 -4.37 13.78 -3.00
N PRO A 7 -4.84 15.01 -2.70
CA PRO A 7 -5.67 15.26 -1.51
C PRO A 7 -7.10 14.69 -1.66
N THR A 8 -7.52 14.41 -2.89
CA THR A 8 -8.86 13.89 -3.22
C THR A 8 -8.77 12.51 -3.85
N LEU A 9 -9.86 11.74 -3.74
CA LEU A 9 -10.02 10.48 -4.47
C LEU A 9 -10.57 10.79 -5.86
N ARG A 10 -9.68 10.90 -6.85
CA ARG A 10 -10.10 11.11 -8.25
C ARG A 10 -9.97 9.82 -9.03
N THR A 11 -11.08 9.38 -9.61
CA THR A 11 -11.08 8.33 -10.63
C THR A 11 -10.84 8.96 -11.99
N LEU A 12 -10.03 8.32 -12.82
CA LEU A 12 -9.80 8.70 -14.21
C LEU A 12 -10.20 7.55 -15.13
N SER A 13 -10.76 7.88 -16.30
CA SER A 13 -10.83 6.94 -17.41
C SER A 13 -9.45 6.77 -18.06
N LEU A 14 -9.27 5.74 -18.89
CA LEU A 14 -8.03 5.56 -19.66
C LEU A 14 -7.75 6.74 -20.62
N SER A 15 -8.80 7.37 -21.16
CA SER A 15 -8.66 8.51 -22.07
C SER A 15 -8.28 9.80 -21.36
N ASP A 16 -8.72 9.98 -20.10
CA ASP A 16 -8.47 11.21 -19.34
C ASP A 16 -7.08 11.25 -18.70
N ALA A 17 -6.43 10.09 -18.54
CA ALA A 17 -5.12 10.01 -17.93
C ALA A 17 -3.99 10.26 -18.94
N ALA A 18 -2.99 11.05 -18.53
CA ALA A 18 -1.86 11.42 -19.39
C ALA A 18 -1.01 10.18 -19.75
N PRO A 19 -0.63 9.98 -21.03
CA PRO A 19 0.15 8.80 -21.45
C PRO A 19 1.49 8.64 -20.72
N ASP A 20 2.13 9.72 -20.31
CA ASP A 20 3.39 9.76 -19.57
C ASP A 20 3.20 9.58 -18.05
N SER A 21 1.98 9.29 -17.58
CA SER A 21 1.74 9.00 -16.16
C SER A 21 2.48 7.74 -15.73
N PHE A 22 3.10 7.74 -14.55
CA PHE A 22 3.59 6.52 -13.92
C PHE A 22 2.42 5.62 -13.56
N LEU A 23 2.47 4.36 -14.01
CA LEU A 23 1.43 3.38 -13.80
C LEU A 23 1.82 2.40 -12.69
N PHE A 24 1.07 2.45 -11.59
CA PHE A 24 1.17 1.53 -10.45
C PHE A 24 0.08 0.46 -10.57
N ALA A 25 0.33 -0.55 -11.39
CA ALA A 25 -0.54 -1.71 -11.53
C ALA A 25 -0.34 -2.70 -10.38
N VAL A 26 -1.42 -3.22 -9.81
CA VAL A 26 -1.39 -4.12 -8.65
C VAL A 26 -2.24 -5.37 -8.91
N PHE A 27 -1.65 -6.54 -8.66
CA PHE A 27 -2.35 -7.82 -8.58
C PHE A 27 -1.86 -8.57 -7.33
N GLY A 28 -2.75 -8.88 -6.38
CA GLY A 28 -2.37 -9.52 -5.13
C GLY A 28 -1.26 -8.77 -4.38
N LYS A 29 -0.11 -9.43 -4.17
CA LYS A 29 1.09 -8.84 -3.52
C LYS A 29 2.09 -8.24 -4.53
N GLU A 30 1.77 -8.28 -5.81
CA GLU A 30 2.66 -7.93 -6.90
C GLU A 30 2.33 -6.56 -7.50
N THR A 31 3.34 -5.98 -8.14
CA THR A 31 3.22 -4.84 -9.05
C THR A 31 3.98 -5.15 -10.34
N PHE A 32 3.73 -4.40 -11.40
CA PHE A 32 4.32 -4.68 -12.71
C PHE A 32 5.40 -3.67 -13.03
N LEU A 33 6.55 -4.18 -13.48
CA LEU A 33 7.71 -3.39 -13.88
C LEU A 33 8.13 -3.75 -15.30
N LYS A 34 9.03 -2.93 -15.85
CA LYS A 34 9.77 -3.19 -17.08
C LYS A 34 11.25 -2.93 -16.86
N HIS A 35 12.09 -3.37 -17.80
CA HIS A 35 13.47 -2.93 -17.88
C HIS A 35 13.58 -1.65 -18.72
N SER A 36 14.32 -0.67 -18.23
CA SER A 36 14.75 0.51 -19.00
C SER A 36 15.80 0.12 -20.05
N SER A 37 16.11 1.02 -20.98
CA SER A 37 17.20 0.84 -21.96
C SER A 37 18.58 0.59 -21.33
N GLN A 38 18.76 0.98 -20.07
CA GLN A 38 19.97 0.75 -19.28
C GLN A 38 19.90 -0.53 -18.42
N GLY A 39 18.89 -1.38 -18.63
CA GLY A 39 18.71 -2.63 -17.87
C GLY A 39 18.23 -2.45 -16.43
N ARG A 40 17.88 -1.23 -16.00
CA ARG A 40 17.32 -0.99 -14.66
C ARG A 40 15.83 -1.24 -14.64
N GLU A 41 15.32 -1.86 -13.57
CA GLU A 41 13.89 -1.99 -13.33
C GLU A 41 13.24 -0.62 -13.09
N VAL A 42 12.12 -0.35 -13.76
CA VAL A 42 11.36 0.90 -13.65
C VAL A 42 9.86 0.64 -13.73
N PHE A 43 9.07 1.55 -13.17
CA PHE A 43 7.63 1.54 -13.38
C PHE A 43 7.29 1.87 -14.84
N PRO A 44 6.27 1.21 -15.42
CA PRO A 44 5.81 1.52 -16.76
C PRO A 44 5.08 2.86 -16.80
N GLU A 45 5.03 3.47 -17.98
CA GLU A 45 4.17 4.61 -18.27
C GLU A 45 2.81 4.11 -18.76
N LEU A 46 1.75 4.86 -18.47
CA LEU A 46 0.39 4.47 -18.84
C LEU A 46 0.24 4.23 -20.35
N GLY A 47 0.88 5.04 -21.17
CA GLY A 47 0.86 4.95 -22.63
C GLY A 47 1.38 3.61 -23.16
N GLU A 48 2.37 3.03 -22.49
CA GLU A 48 2.99 1.76 -22.89
C GLU A 48 2.07 0.55 -22.66
N LEU A 49 1.15 0.66 -21.71
CA LEU A 49 0.17 -0.38 -21.38
C LEU A 49 -1.25 0.00 -21.78
N ARG A 50 -1.48 1.12 -22.49
CA ARG A 50 -2.82 1.62 -22.81
C ARG A 50 -3.65 0.63 -23.62
N ASP A 51 -3.07 0.05 -24.67
CA ASP A 51 -3.73 -0.94 -25.53
C ASP A 51 -3.95 -2.29 -24.84
N PHE A 52 -3.15 -2.57 -23.81
CA PHE A 52 -3.36 -3.73 -22.97
C PHE A 52 -4.52 -3.49 -22.00
N LEU A 53 -4.55 -2.32 -21.33
CA LEU A 53 -5.60 -1.93 -20.39
C LEU A 53 -6.96 -1.74 -21.07
N SER A 54 -7.00 -1.29 -22.33
CA SER A 54 -8.27 -1.10 -23.07
C SER A 54 -9.03 -2.40 -23.33
N ARG A 55 -8.40 -3.57 -23.14
CA ARG A 55 -9.02 -4.89 -23.30
C ARG A 55 -9.93 -5.28 -22.14
N PHE A 56 -9.91 -4.51 -21.05
CA PHE A 56 -10.68 -4.77 -19.85
C PHE A 56 -11.85 -3.77 -19.76
N SER A 57 -13.07 -4.28 -19.69
CA SER A 57 -14.31 -3.47 -19.66
C SER A 57 -14.43 -2.56 -18.44
N ASP A 58 -13.84 -2.95 -17.31
CA ASP A 58 -14.07 -2.34 -16.00
C ASP A 58 -12.81 -1.71 -15.38
N ILE A 59 -11.83 -1.32 -16.21
CA ILE A 59 -10.65 -0.63 -15.69
C ILE A 59 -10.99 0.79 -15.27
N SER A 60 -10.74 1.05 -13.99
CA SER A 60 -10.87 2.36 -13.36
C SER A 60 -9.52 2.75 -12.78
N LEU A 61 -8.95 3.85 -13.28
CA LEU A 61 -7.69 4.37 -12.76
C LEU A 61 -7.96 5.22 -11.52
N LEU A 62 -7.15 5.03 -10.48
CA LEU A 62 -7.12 5.92 -9.34
C LEU A 62 -5.96 6.91 -9.49
N TYR A 63 -6.23 8.20 -9.45
CA TYR A 63 -5.19 9.21 -9.37
C TYR A 63 -4.56 9.19 -7.97
N LEU A 64 -3.26 8.93 -7.91
CA LEU A 64 -2.53 8.78 -6.64
C LEU A 64 -1.88 10.08 -6.19
N GLY A 65 -1.53 10.96 -7.13
CA GLY A 65 -0.74 12.16 -6.88
C GLY A 65 0.24 12.41 -8.02
N GLU A 66 1.32 13.12 -7.72
CA GLU A 66 2.38 13.46 -8.67
C GLU A 66 3.74 13.04 -8.14
N LEU A 67 4.63 12.63 -9.03
CA LEU A 67 6.03 12.35 -8.75
C LEU A 67 6.86 13.09 -9.80
N ASP A 68 7.64 14.06 -9.35
CA ASP A 68 8.46 14.93 -10.21
C ASP A 68 7.65 15.61 -11.34
N GLY A 69 6.47 16.11 -11.00
CA GLY A 69 5.55 16.78 -11.92
C GLY A 69 4.82 15.86 -12.89
N ARG A 70 5.05 14.54 -12.82
CA ARG A 70 4.33 13.54 -13.60
C ARG A 70 3.22 12.91 -12.78
N SER A 71 2.06 12.69 -13.42
CA SER A 71 0.93 12.03 -12.79
C SER A 71 1.26 10.60 -12.39
N CYS A 72 0.81 10.17 -11.22
CA CYS A 72 0.85 8.78 -10.76
C CYS A 72 -0.56 8.22 -10.76
N VAL A 73 -0.79 7.12 -11.49
CA VAL A 73 -2.09 6.45 -11.57
C VAL A 73 -1.98 5.00 -11.12
N GLY A 74 -2.95 4.54 -10.35
CA GLY A 74 -3.03 3.17 -9.86
C GLY A 74 -4.16 2.39 -10.52
N VAL A 75 -3.93 1.10 -10.78
CA VAL A 75 -4.96 0.17 -11.25
C VAL A 75 -4.82 -1.16 -10.52
N HIS A 76 -5.94 -1.81 -10.23
CA HIS A 76 -5.97 -3.11 -9.58
C HIS A 76 -6.59 -4.15 -10.51
N PHE A 77 -5.99 -5.34 -10.58
CA PHE A 77 -6.49 -6.49 -11.30
C PHE A 77 -7.05 -7.55 -10.35
N ASP A 78 -8.23 -8.10 -10.65
CA ASP A 78 -8.84 -9.17 -9.85
C ASP A 78 -8.25 -10.55 -10.11
N PHE A 79 -7.63 -10.74 -11.27
CA PHE A 79 -6.97 -11.97 -11.70
C PHE A 79 -5.61 -11.65 -12.30
N ALA A 80 -4.71 -12.64 -12.32
CA ALA A 80 -3.37 -12.48 -12.87
C ALA A 80 -3.48 -12.16 -14.37
N PRO A 81 -3.05 -10.97 -14.83
CA PRO A 81 -3.08 -10.66 -16.25
C PRO A 81 -1.93 -11.33 -17.00
N SER A 82 -2.18 -11.75 -18.24
CA SER A 82 -1.12 -12.05 -19.20
C SER A 82 -0.50 -10.74 -19.69
N LEU A 83 0.63 -10.34 -19.09
CA LEU A 83 1.30 -9.09 -19.42
C LEU A 83 1.88 -9.12 -20.84
N PRO A 84 1.95 -7.96 -21.54
CA PRO A 84 2.69 -7.84 -22.79
C PRO A 84 4.19 -8.11 -22.61
N ASP A 85 4.87 -8.42 -23.71
CA ASP A 85 6.32 -8.64 -23.71
C ASP A 85 7.07 -7.42 -23.14
N GLY A 86 8.10 -7.68 -22.35
CA GLY A 86 8.92 -6.64 -21.70
C GLY A 86 8.41 -6.16 -20.34
N PHE A 87 7.20 -6.57 -19.93
CA PHE A 87 6.65 -6.30 -18.59
C PHE A 87 6.60 -7.58 -17.76
N PHE A 88 6.84 -7.46 -16.46
CA PHE A 88 6.90 -8.61 -15.57
C PHE A 88 6.38 -8.26 -14.16
N PRO A 89 5.78 -9.23 -13.45
CA PRO A 89 5.37 -9.05 -12.08
C PRO A 89 6.57 -9.12 -11.13
N VAL A 90 6.56 -8.27 -10.11
CA VAL A 90 7.48 -8.33 -8.97
C VAL A 90 6.71 -8.22 -7.66
N GLN A 91 7.24 -8.83 -6.60
CA GLN A 91 6.69 -8.66 -5.26
C GLN A 91 6.80 -7.19 -4.84
N SER A 92 5.71 -6.59 -4.36
CA SER A 92 5.72 -5.17 -3.98
C SER A 92 6.75 -4.88 -2.87
N ARG A 93 7.09 -5.88 -2.04
CA ARG A 93 8.16 -5.75 -1.03
C ARG A 93 9.54 -5.50 -1.64
N HIS A 94 9.80 -6.03 -2.84
CA HIS A 94 11.03 -5.76 -3.58
C HIS A 94 11.13 -4.26 -3.87
N VAL A 95 10.08 -3.65 -4.40
CA VAL A 95 10.03 -2.20 -4.66
C VAL A 95 10.28 -1.39 -3.39
N LEU A 96 9.66 -1.77 -2.27
CA LEU A 96 9.88 -1.07 -0.99
C LEU A 96 11.33 -1.17 -0.49
N ALA A 97 12.07 -2.19 -0.91
CA ALA A 97 13.45 -2.43 -0.50
C ALA A 97 14.49 -1.83 -1.48
N THR A 98 14.18 -1.75 -2.77
CA THR A 98 15.17 -1.47 -3.82
C THR A 98 14.92 -0.16 -4.59
N PHE A 99 13.72 0.42 -4.51
CA PHE A 99 13.39 1.67 -5.23
C PHE A 99 13.58 2.91 -4.35
N PRO A 100 13.72 4.10 -4.97
CA PRO A 100 13.71 5.37 -4.23
C PRO A 100 12.43 5.54 -3.38
N PRO A 101 12.51 6.18 -2.20
CA PRO A 101 11.39 6.30 -1.27
C PRO A 101 10.10 6.88 -1.87
N ASP A 102 10.20 7.80 -2.83
CA ASP A 102 9.04 8.43 -3.46
C ASP A 102 8.22 7.44 -4.32
N PHE A 103 8.88 6.54 -5.05
CA PHE A 103 8.21 5.47 -5.78
C PHE A 103 7.57 4.48 -4.82
N SER A 104 8.27 4.13 -3.74
CA SER A 104 7.72 3.27 -2.68
C SER A 104 6.50 3.91 -2.03
N ALA A 105 6.52 5.22 -1.76
CA ALA A 105 5.38 5.95 -1.20
C ALA A 105 4.17 5.96 -2.14
N ALA A 106 4.39 6.18 -3.43
CA ALA A 106 3.34 6.12 -4.45
C ALA A 106 2.74 4.71 -4.57
N LEU A 107 3.57 3.67 -4.59
CA LEU A 107 3.10 2.27 -4.60
C LEU A 107 2.34 1.92 -3.32
N CYS A 108 2.86 2.29 -2.14
CA CYS A 108 2.19 2.06 -0.87
C CYS A 108 0.78 2.68 -0.86
N ARG A 109 0.67 3.95 -1.28
CA ARG A 109 -0.61 4.64 -1.40
C ARG A 109 -1.55 3.92 -2.38
N GLY A 110 -1.04 3.57 -3.56
CA GLY A 110 -1.80 2.85 -4.58
C GLY A 110 -2.37 1.54 -4.05
N ARG A 111 -1.52 0.69 -3.47
CA ARG A 111 -1.93 -0.60 -2.91
C ARG A 111 -3.02 -0.46 -1.83
N ILE A 112 -2.83 0.45 -0.87
CA ILE A 112 -3.78 0.67 0.22
C ILE A 112 -5.12 1.16 -0.32
N LEU A 113 -5.12 2.19 -1.16
CA LEU A 113 -6.36 2.80 -1.66
C LEU A 113 -7.10 1.89 -2.65
N LEU A 114 -6.38 1.18 -3.52
CA LEU A 114 -6.99 0.25 -4.46
C LEU A 114 -7.60 -0.97 -3.74
N SER A 115 -6.89 -1.54 -2.76
CA SER A 115 -7.42 -2.63 -1.95
C SER A 115 -8.62 -2.17 -1.11
N TRP A 116 -8.54 -0.99 -0.50
CA TRP A 116 -9.66 -0.42 0.24
C TRP A 116 -10.89 -0.21 -0.64
N ARG A 117 -10.73 0.37 -1.84
CA ARG A 117 -11.82 0.55 -2.81
C ARG A 117 -12.47 -0.77 -3.20
N LYS A 118 -11.64 -1.78 -3.50
CA LYS A 118 -12.11 -3.13 -3.85
C LYS A 118 -12.96 -3.72 -2.73
N ASN A 119 -12.50 -3.60 -1.48
CA ASN A 119 -13.15 -4.20 -0.32
C ASN A 119 -14.41 -3.45 0.13
N HIS A 120 -14.68 -2.25 -0.41
CA HIS A 120 -15.81 -1.41 -0.04
C HIS A 120 -16.74 -1.10 -1.23
N ARG A 121 -16.75 -1.93 -2.29
CA ARG A 121 -17.67 -1.79 -3.44
C ARG A 121 -19.15 -1.80 -3.04
N PHE A 122 -19.47 -2.48 -1.93
CA PHE A 122 -20.79 -2.54 -1.34
C PHE A 122 -20.74 -2.06 0.11
N CYS A 123 -21.84 -1.46 0.55
CA CYS A 123 -22.01 -0.92 1.89
C CYS A 123 -22.16 -2.04 2.90
N GLY A 124 -21.24 -2.16 3.86
CA GLY A 124 -21.34 -3.11 4.98
C GLY A 124 -22.58 -2.92 5.87
N LYS A 125 -23.20 -1.73 5.86
CA LYS A 125 -24.42 -1.43 6.63
C LYS A 125 -25.72 -1.88 5.95
N CYS A 126 -25.83 -1.80 4.62
CA CYS A 126 -27.11 -2.04 3.92
C CYS A 126 -27.01 -2.82 2.60
N GLY A 127 -25.81 -3.28 2.21
CA GLY A 127 -25.57 -4.07 1.00
C GLY A 127 -25.61 -3.29 -0.33
N SER A 128 -26.05 -2.03 -0.35
CA SER A 128 -26.10 -1.22 -1.58
C SER A 128 -24.71 -0.81 -2.09
N GLN A 129 -24.60 -0.44 -3.37
CA GLN A 129 -23.34 0.04 -3.96
C GLN A 129 -22.82 1.31 -3.28
N THR A 130 -21.51 1.45 -3.25
CA THR A 130 -20.82 2.70 -2.88
C THR A 130 -20.26 3.40 -4.10
N ALA A 131 -20.05 4.71 -3.99
CA ALA A 131 -19.36 5.53 -4.98
C ALA A 131 -18.40 6.49 -4.29
N VAL A 132 -17.52 7.14 -5.06
CA VAL A 132 -16.63 8.17 -4.52
C VAL A 132 -17.45 9.37 -4.03
N SER A 133 -17.19 9.80 -2.80
CA SER A 133 -17.79 11.01 -2.24
C SER A 133 -17.29 12.26 -2.98
N SER A 134 -18.19 13.19 -3.27
CA SER A 134 -17.84 14.50 -3.84
C SER A 134 -17.31 15.50 -2.79
N LYS A 135 -17.43 15.17 -1.50
CA LYS A 135 -17.11 16.08 -0.39
C LYS A 135 -15.82 15.72 0.33
N GLU A 136 -15.50 14.44 0.38
CA GLU A 136 -14.44 13.90 1.23
C GLU A 136 -13.68 12.79 0.48
N PRO A 137 -12.41 12.48 0.85
CA PRO A 137 -11.66 11.35 0.31
C PRO A 137 -12.19 10.02 0.89
N ALA A 138 -13.47 9.73 0.64
CA ALA A 138 -14.22 8.60 1.16
C ALA A 138 -15.06 7.93 0.06
N LEU A 139 -15.50 6.71 0.32
CA LEU A 139 -16.60 6.08 -0.40
C LEU A 139 -17.91 6.34 0.34
N GLN A 140 -18.96 6.72 -0.37
CA GLN A 140 -20.29 6.96 0.15
C GLN A 140 -21.27 5.92 -0.39
N CYS A 141 -22.07 5.33 0.49
CA CYS A 141 -23.19 4.48 0.09
C CYS A 141 -24.26 5.30 -0.63
N LEU A 142 -24.69 4.83 -1.80
CA LEU A 142 -25.69 5.51 -2.64
C LEU A 142 -27.11 5.50 -2.05
N THR A 143 -27.39 4.61 -1.09
CA THR A 143 -28.73 4.45 -0.49
C THR A 143 -28.82 5.11 0.89
N CYS A 144 -27.93 4.73 1.81
CA CYS A 144 -28.02 5.16 3.21
C CYS A 144 -27.06 6.30 3.57
N GLY A 145 -26.24 6.75 2.63
CA GLY A 145 -25.30 7.86 2.83
C GLY A 145 -24.10 7.56 3.72
N ASN A 146 -23.94 6.32 4.22
CA ASN A 146 -22.81 5.94 5.08
C ASN A 146 -21.47 6.16 4.39
N LEU A 147 -20.52 6.77 5.11
CA LEU A 147 -19.17 7.03 4.62
C LEU A 147 -18.21 5.94 5.08
N TYR A 148 -17.28 5.60 4.21
CA TYR A 148 -16.16 4.71 4.46
C TYR A 148 -14.90 5.49 4.12
N PHE A 149 -13.95 5.56 5.05
CA PHE A 149 -12.65 6.19 4.82
C PHE A 149 -11.60 5.12 4.54
N PRO A 150 -10.50 5.47 3.83
CA PRO A 150 -9.35 4.59 3.70
C PRO A 150 -8.91 4.05 5.06
N GLN A 151 -8.85 2.72 5.17
CA GLN A 151 -8.47 2.06 6.41
C GLN A 151 -6.96 1.98 6.54
N ILE A 152 -6.44 2.44 7.68
CA ILE A 152 -5.07 2.24 8.13
C ILE A 152 -5.13 1.42 9.42
N SER A 153 -4.31 0.38 9.50
CA SER A 153 -4.22 -0.52 10.65
C SER A 153 -2.93 -0.23 11.42
N PRO A 154 -2.95 0.58 12.50
CA PRO A 154 -1.72 0.95 13.20
C PRO A 154 -0.98 -0.27 13.72
N ALA A 155 0.33 -0.29 13.53
CA ALA A 155 1.20 -1.33 14.05
C ALA A 155 2.41 -0.72 14.75
N VAL A 156 2.94 -1.44 15.72
CA VAL A 156 4.18 -1.09 16.40
C VAL A 156 5.26 -2.09 16.03
N ILE A 157 6.50 -1.61 15.96
CA ILE A 157 7.70 -2.44 15.83
C ILE A 157 8.77 -1.84 16.73
N VAL A 158 9.42 -2.67 17.56
CA VAL A 158 10.28 -2.19 18.64
C VAL A 158 11.66 -2.84 18.63
N LEU A 159 12.70 -2.01 18.71
CA LEU A 159 14.06 -2.45 19.01
C LEU A 159 14.28 -2.40 20.52
N VAL A 160 14.44 -3.56 21.15
CA VAL A 160 14.76 -3.67 22.59
C VAL A 160 16.25 -3.89 22.77
N THR A 161 16.87 -3.10 23.65
CA THR A 161 18.32 -3.14 23.90
C THR A 161 18.62 -3.39 25.37
N ARG A 162 19.67 -4.18 25.66
CA ARG A 162 20.24 -4.36 27.01
C ARG A 162 21.75 -4.22 26.93
N GLY A 163 22.28 -3.06 27.30
CA GLY A 163 23.71 -2.76 27.13
C GLY A 163 24.10 -2.82 25.66
N HIS A 164 24.92 -3.80 25.29
CA HIS A 164 25.35 -4.06 23.91
C HIS A 164 24.54 -5.15 23.19
N GLU A 165 23.51 -5.69 23.85
CA GLU A 165 22.66 -6.75 23.30
C GLU A 165 21.36 -6.18 22.72
N VAL A 166 20.83 -6.86 21.71
CA VAL A 166 19.50 -6.60 21.13
C VAL A 166 18.64 -7.85 21.19
N LEU A 167 17.35 -7.68 21.48
CA LEU A 167 16.38 -8.76 21.43
C LEU A 167 15.89 -8.94 20.00
N LEU A 168 15.99 -10.18 19.49
CA LEU A 168 15.42 -10.57 18.21
C LEU A 168 14.53 -11.80 18.41
N ALA A 169 13.41 -11.84 17.70
CA ALA A 169 12.46 -12.95 17.70
C ALA A 169 12.47 -13.68 16.36
N HIS A 170 12.23 -14.99 16.40
CA HIS A 170 12.04 -15.81 15.19
C HIS A 170 10.58 -16.25 15.11
N ASN A 171 9.86 -15.72 14.13
CA ASN A 171 8.50 -16.16 13.84
C ASN A 171 8.54 -17.43 12.98
N ARG A 172 7.65 -18.40 13.22
CA ARG A 172 7.54 -19.64 12.43
C ARG A 172 7.32 -19.41 10.93
N GLN A 173 6.82 -18.25 10.54
CA GLN A 173 6.61 -17.87 9.14
C GLN A 173 7.86 -17.26 8.47
N PHE A 174 8.91 -16.98 9.23
CA PHE A 174 10.15 -16.46 8.69
C PHE A 174 10.96 -17.58 8.03
N THR A 175 11.82 -17.18 7.10
CA THR A 175 12.80 -18.11 6.50
C THR A 175 13.81 -18.52 7.56
N ASP A 176 14.28 -19.76 7.51
CA ASP A 176 15.23 -20.27 8.50
C ASP A 176 16.47 -19.36 8.60
N GLY A 177 16.81 -18.98 9.82
CA GLY A 177 17.93 -18.06 10.12
C GLY A 177 17.58 -16.58 10.03
N MET A 178 16.35 -16.21 9.65
CA MET A 178 15.89 -14.83 9.66
C MET A 178 15.29 -14.47 11.02
N PHE A 179 15.89 -13.49 11.71
CA PHE A 179 15.33 -12.95 12.94
C PHE A 179 14.80 -11.54 12.72
N GLY A 180 13.72 -11.20 13.40
CA GLY A 180 13.08 -9.89 13.33
C GLY A 180 12.96 -9.22 14.69
N LEU A 181 12.56 -7.95 14.65
CA LEU A 181 12.08 -7.24 15.83
C LEU A 181 10.66 -7.71 16.16
N VAL A 182 10.27 -7.57 17.43
CA VAL A 182 8.89 -7.79 17.84
C VAL A 182 8.01 -6.68 17.25
N ALA A 183 6.90 -7.08 16.65
CA ALA A 183 5.96 -6.17 16.00
C ALA A 183 4.54 -6.73 16.07
N GLY A 184 3.55 -5.84 16.20
CA GLY A 184 2.15 -6.25 16.27
C GLY A 184 1.19 -5.10 16.09
N PHE A 185 -0.09 -5.43 15.98
CA PHE A 185 -1.14 -4.44 15.75
C PHE A 185 -1.52 -3.75 17.05
N VAL A 186 -1.89 -2.48 16.95
CA VAL A 186 -2.47 -1.73 18.06
C VAL A 186 -3.94 -2.14 18.20
N GLU A 187 -4.37 -2.48 19.42
CA GLU A 187 -5.76 -2.88 19.68
C GLU A 187 -6.69 -1.69 19.94
N ALA A 188 -8.00 -1.95 19.85
CA ALA A 188 -9.02 -0.93 20.08
C ALA A 188 -8.95 -0.41 21.53
N GLY A 189 -8.73 0.90 21.67
CA GLY A 189 -8.59 1.56 22.98
C GLY A 189 -7.16 1.55 23.53
N GLU A 190 -6.20 1.01 22.79
CA GLU A 190 -4.79 0.93 23.19
C GLU A 190 -3.98 2.13 22.68
N CYS A 191 -3.01 2.60 23.46
CA CYS A 191 -1.99 3.55 22.97
C CYS A 191 -0.79 2.79 22.36
N LEU A 192 0.06 3.47 21.59
CA LEU A 192 1.21 2.81 20.93
C LEU A 192 2.17 2.20 21.96
N GLU A 193 2.37 2.89 23.08
CA GLU A 193 3.23 2.45 24.17
C GLU A 193 2.72 1.15 24.80
N ASP A 194 1.40 1.02 24.99
CA ASP A 194 0.79 -0.15 25.58
C ASP A 194 0.81 -1.34 24.61
N ALA A 195 0.57 -1.09 23.32
CA ALA A 195 0.73 -2.10 22.27
C ALA A 195 2.14 -2.68 22.28
N VAL A 196 3.17 -1.83 22.38
CA VAL A 196 4.56 -2.30 22.47
C VAL A 196 4.77 -3.19 23.70
N ARG A 197 4.25 -2.79 24.87
CA ARG A 197 4.41 -3.57 26.11
C ARG A 197 3.68 -4.91 26.04
N ARG A 198 2.45 -4.92 25.50
CA ARG A 198 1.64 -6.12 25.34
C ARG A 198 2.31 -7.11 24.39
N GLU A 199 2.64 -6.68 23.17
CA GLU A 199 3.27 -7.52 22.14
C GLU A 199 4.60 -8.12 22.63
N LEU A 200 5.44 -7.32 23.29
CA LEU A 200 6.69 -7.84 23.87
C LEU A 200 6.46 -8.89 24.95
N ARG A 201 5.50 -8.65 25.85
CA ARG A 201 5.20 -9.60 26.93
C ARG A 201 4.62 -10.89 26.38
N GLU A 202 3.74 -10.82 25.38
CA GLU A 202 3.10 -11.98 24.76
C GLU A 202 4.10 -12.84 23.98
N GLU A 203 4.98 -12.23 23.18
CA GLU A 203 5.90 -12.97 22.33
C GLU A 203 7.16 -13.44 23.05
N THR A 204 7.62 -12.71 24.07
CA THR A 204 8.96 -12.93 24.66
C THR A 204 8.97 -12.99 26.19
N GLY A 205 7.89 -12.59 26.86
CA GLY A 205 7.83 -12.47 28.32
C GLY A 205 8.68 -11.32 28.89
N VAL A 206 9.28 -10.48 28.04
CA VAL A 206 10.14 -9.37 28.46
C VAL A 206 9.32 -8.12 28.76
N GLU A 207 9.65 -7.47 29.87
CA GLU A 207 9.14 -6.13 30.22
C GLU A 207 10.20 -5.06 29.88
N ILE A 208 9.72 -3.89 29.46
CA ILE A 208 10.58 -2.77 29.06
C ILE A 208 10.28 -1.49 29.83
N LYS A 209 11.25 -0.58 29.81
CA LYS A 209 11.14 0.80 30.26
C LYS A 209 11.72 1.75 29.20
N ASP A 210 11.53 3.06 29.38
CA ASP A 210 12.16 4.10 28.57
C ASP A 210 11.85 4.02 27.05
N LEU A 211 10.58 3.83 26.69
CA LEU A 211 10.16 3.79 25.28
C LEU A 211 10.37 5.14 24.59
N LYS A 212 10.95 5.10 23.38
CA LYS A 212 11.20 6.30 22.56
C LYS A 212 10.77 6.06 21.12
N TYR A 213 9.79 6.83 20.66
CA TYR A 213 9.40 6.84 19.25
C TYR A 213 10.58 7.28 18.35
N ARG A 214 10.72 6.64 17.18
CA ARG A 214 11.81 6.92 16.23
C ARG A 214 11.32 7.43 14.89
N LYS A 215 10.40 6.72 14.25
CA LYS A 215 9.85 7.01 12.92
C LYS A 215 8.59 6.18 12.66
N SER A 216 7.84 6.53 11.63
CA SER A 216 6.75 5.72 11.06
C SER A 216 7.06 5.37 9.61
N GLN A 217 6.40 4.34 9.10
CA GLN A 217 6.52 3.93 7.70
C GLN A 217 5.24 3.21 7.25
N SER A 218 4.59 3.73 6.22
CA SER A 218 3.45 3.01 5.62
C SER A 218 3.88 1.64 5.07
N TRP A 219 3.11 0.61 5.40
CA TRP A 219 3.37 -0.77 5.03
C TRP A 219 2.13 -1.41 4.36
N PRO A 220 2.13 -1.58 3.03
CA PRO A 220 0.94 -1.90 2.24
C PRO A 220 0.65 -3.41 2.17
N PHE A 221 0.78 -4.10 3.31
CA PHE A 221 0.59 -5.54 3.47
C PHE A 221 -0.20 -5.89 4.75
N PRO A 222 -1.51 -5.60 4.83
CA PRO A 222 -2.32 -5.00 3.77
C PRO A 222 -2.36 -3.46 3.80
N ASN A 223 -2.38 -2.83 4.98
CA ASN A 223 -2.62 -1.39 5.12
C ASN A 223 -2.13 -0.82 6.46
N SER A 224 -0.93 -1.20 6.89
CA SER A 224 -0.37 -0.76 8.18
C SER A 224 0.38 0.57 8.08
N LEU A 225 0.55 1.22 9.24
CA LEU A 225 1.42 2.38 9.46
C LEU A 225 2.38 2.11 10.61
#